data_AF-A0A944PGM4-F1
#
_entry.id   AF-A0A944PGM4-F1
#
_cell.length_a   1.000
_cell.length_b   1.000
_cell.length_c   1.000
_cell.angle_alpha   90.00
_cell.angle_beta   90.00
_cell.angle_gamma   90.00
#
_symmetry.space_group_name_H-M   'P 1'
#
loop_
_entity.id
_entity.type
_entity.pdbx_description
1 polymer ?
#
loop_
_entity_poly.entity_id
_entity_poly.type
_entity_poly.pdbx_seq_one_letter_code
_entity_poly.pdbx_strand_id
1 'polypeptide(L)'
;MDMTLTTLAVDSTLTDIAWFLVVGLVVVGVLLGGFKLGQRVRAQEPPPPAPESQPHLPDGGAVYEVREERDPVELPEGGLRPHEMQGYGNFGSTTSAHPEEVRANREAGHKRPEGPGPHPQPGAPPGSGRGAHS
;
A
#
# COMPACT_ATOMS: atom_id res chain seq x y z
N MET A 1 -26.78 62.74 -20.83
CA MET A 1 -27.98 61.92 -20.55
C MET A 1 -27.52 60.47 -20.65
N ASP A 2 -26.79 59.99 -19.65
CA ASP A 2 -26.01 58.74 -19.79
C ASP A 2 -26.10 57.83 -18.55
N MET A 3 -26.76 58.29 -17.48
CA MET A 3 -26.87 57.52 -16.23
C MET A 3 -27.88 56.37 -16.30
N THR A 4 -28.87 56.42 -17.19
CA THR A 4 -29.91 55.39 -17.29
C THR A 4 -29.42 54.11 -17.97
N LEU A 5 -28.56 54.22 -19.00
CA LEU A 5 -27.96 53.07 -19.69
C LEU A 5 -26.99 52.29 -18.81
N THR A 6 -26.21 52.96 -17.95
CA THR A 6 -25.28 52.30 -17.03
C THR A 6 -26.02 51.45 -15.99
N THR A 7 -27.21 51.88 -15.54
CA THR A 7 -27.98 51.13 -14.54
C THR A 7 -28.57 49.83 -15.08
N LEU A 8 -29.07 49.83 -16.32
CA LEU A 8 -29.63 48.66 -17.00
C LEU A 8 -28.55 47.62 -17.38
N ALA A 9 -27.35 48.09 -17.75
CA ALA A 9 -26.22 47.22 -18.05
C ALA A 9 -25.62 46.56 -16.79
N VAL A 10 -25.64 47.25 -15.65
CA VAL A 10 -25.25 46.68 -14.35
C VAL A 10 -26.26 45.63 -13.89
N ASP A 11 -27.56 45.84 -14.10
CA ASP A 11 -28.60 44.92 -13.63
C ASP A 11 -28.60 43.59 -14.41
N SER A 12 -28.43 43.63 -15.74
CA SER A 12 -28.33 42.41 -16.56
C SER A 12 -27.04 41.63 -16.31
N THR A 13 -25.88 42.31 -16.26
CA THR A 13 -24.60 41.64 -16.00
C THR A 13 -24.50 41.06 -14.58
N LEU A 14 -25.06 41.74 -13.58
CA LEU A 14 -25.12 41.24 -12.20
C LEU A 14 -26.01 39.99 -12.11
N THR A 15 -27.15 39.98 -12.82
CA THR A 15 -28.06 38.82 -12.87
C THR A 15 -27.40 37.62 -13.57
N ASP A 16 -26.71 37.85 -14.69
CA ASP A 16 -25.98 36.80 -15.41
C ASP A 16 -24.86 36.18 -14.56
N ILE A 17 -24.10 37.01 -13.82
CA ILE A 17 -23.04 36.53 -12.92
C ILE A 17 -23.62 35.82 -11.70
N ALA A 18 -24.71 36.34 -11.13
CA ALA A 18 -25.34 35.78 -9.93
C ALA A 18 -25.80 34.33 -10.18
N TRP A 19 -26.29 34.01 -11.37
CA TRP A 19 -26.68 32.65 -11.72
C TRP A 19 -25.51 31.66 -11.64
N PHE A 20 -24.31 32.04 -12.09
CA PHE A 20 -23.12 31.19 -11.96
C PHE A 20 -22.73 30.92 -10.50
N LEU A 21 -22.90 31.91 -9.61
CA LEU A 21 -22.67 31.72 -8.18
C LEU A 21 -23.66 30.73 -7.57
N VAL A 22 -24.94 30.81 -7.95
CA VAL A 22 -25.97 29.87 -7.51
C VAL A 22 -25.65 28.46 -7.99
N VAL A 23 -25.32 28.29 -9.27
CA VAL A 23 -24.92 26.99 -9.82
C VAL A 23 -23.67 26.45 -9.12
N GLY A 24 -22.67 27.30 -8.89
CA GLY A 24 -21.47 26.95 -8.14
C GLY A 24 -21.79 26.45 -6.73
N LEU A 25 -22.68 27.14 -6.01
CA LEU A 25 -23.11 26.75 -4.67
C LEU A 25 -23.87 25.42 -4.68
N VAL A 26 -24.71 25.18 -5.69
CA VAL A 26 -25.41 23.89 -5.88
C VAL A 26 -24.40 22.77 -6.10
N VAL A 27 -23.41 22.96 -6.97
CA VAL A 27 -22.36 21.95 -7.21
C VAL A 27 -21.58 21.64 -5.92
N VAL A 28 -21.17 22.68 -5.18
CA VAL A 28 -20.49 22.51 -3.88
C VAL A 28 -21.39 21.76 -2.89
N GLY A 29 -22.69 22.09 -2.82
CA GLY A 29 -23.65 21.41 -1.97
C GLY A 29 -23.80 19.92 -2.30
N VAL A 30 -23.86 19.58 -3.59
CA VAL A 30 -23.91 18.18 -4.06
C VAL A 30 -22.63 17.42 -3.68
N LEU A 31 -21.46 18.03 -3.90
CA LEU A 31 -20.17 17.41 -3.55
C LEU A 31 -20.05 17.18 -2.04
N LEU A 32 -20.38 18.16 -1.22
CA LEU A 32 -20.38 18.03 0.24
C LEU A 32 -21.40 17.00 0.73
N GLY A 33 -22.58 16.94 0.10
CA GLY A 33 -23.59 15.94 0.38
C GLY A 33 -23.09 14.52 0.11
N GLY A 34 -22.49 14.29 -1.07
CA GLY A 34 -21.89 13.01 -1.43
C GLY A 34 -20.73 12.61 -0.50
N PHE A 35 -19.85 13.56 -0.19
CA PHE A 35 -18.74 13.34 0.77
C PHE A 35 -19.27 12.95 2.15
N LYS A 36 -20.25 13.67 2.68
CA LYS A 36 -20.85 13.39 4.00
C LYS A 36 -21.58 12.04 4.02
N LEU A 37 -22.22 11.65 2.92
CA LEU A 37 -22.81 10.33 2.77
C LEU A 37 -21.73 9.23 2.82
N GLY A 38 -20.64 9.38 2.07
CA GLY A 38 -19.50 8.46 2.10
C GLY A 38 -18.86 8.34 3.48
N GLN A 39 -18.69 9.46 4.19
CA GLN A 39 -18.22 9.46 5.58
C GLN A 39 -19.18 8.70 6.51
N ARG A 40 -20.50 8.91 6.37
CA ARG A 40 -21.50 8.21 7.19
C ARG A 40 -21.52 6.70 6.93
N VAL A 41 -21.26 6.27 5.71
CA VAL A 41 -21.13 4.84 5.37
C VAL A 41 -19.88 4.25 6.04
N ARG A 42 -18.71 4.89 5.88
CA ARG A 42 -17.47 4.44 6.54
C ARG A 42 -17.55 4.44 8.06
N ALA A 43 -18.29 5.36 8.66
CA ALA A 43 -18.48 5.40 10.11
C ALA A 43 -19.32 4.25 10.67
N GLN A 44 -20.06 3.54 9.82
CA GLN A 44 -20.77 2.30 10.20
C GLN A 44 -19.88 1.07 10.11
N GLU A 45 -18.71 1.18 9.46
CA GLU A 45 -17.74 0.10 9.45
C GLU A 45 -17.05 0.03 10.82
N PRO A 46 -16.76 -1.18 11.33
CA PRO A 46 -15.99 -1.34 12.56
C PRO A 46 -14.62 -0.66 12.41
N PRO A 47 -14.07 -0.08 13.50
CA PRO A 47 -12.76 0.54 13.46
C PRO A 47 -11.70 -0.49 13.04
N PRO A 48 -10.61 -0.04 12.39
CA PRO A 48 -9.47 -0.90 12.12
C PRO A 48 -9.03 -1.62 13.41
N PRO A 49 -8.61 -2.89 13.32
CA PRO A 49 -8.16 -3.64 14.48
C PRO A 49 -7.08 -2.87 15.23
N ALA A 50 -7.25 -2.76 16.55
CA ALA A 50 -6.30 -2.08 17.39
C ALA A 50 -4.94 -2.78 17.37
N PRO A 51 -3.81 -2.09 17.59
CA PRO A 51 -2.48 -2.71 17.63
C PRO A 51 -2.39 -3.88 18.62
N GLU A 52 -3.06 -3.77 19.76
CA GLU A 52 -3.18 -4.82 20.78
C GLU A 52 -4.11 -5.99 20.37
N SER A 53 -4.90 -5.82 19.31
CA SER A 53 -5.67 -6.91 18.69
C SER A 53 -4.89 -7.61 17.59
N GLN A 54 -3.68 -7.13 17.26
CA GLN A 54 -2.79 -7.85 16.36
C GLN A 54 -2.49 -9.24 16.92
N PRO A 55 -2.35 -10.26 16.07
CA PRO A 55 -1.90 -11.58 16.50
C PRO A 55 -0.57 -11.46 17.26
N HIS A 56 -0.59 -11.88 18.52
CA HIS A 56 0.63 -11.96 19.33
C HIS A 56 1.28 -13.32 19.10
N LEU A 57 2.60 -13.38 19.33
CA LEU A 57 3.30 -14.65 19.35
C LEU A 57 2.64 -15.58 20.39
N PRO A 58 2.35 -16.84 20.06
CA PRO A 58 1.81 -17.78 21.04
C PRO A 58 2.83 -18.03 22.17
N ASP A 59 2.37 -18.51 23.33
CA ASP A 59 3.19 -18.69 24.54
C ASP A 59 4.44 -19.57 24.31
N GLY A 60 4.40 -20.47 23.32
CA GLY A 60 5.52 -21.31 22.89
C GLY A 60 6.59 -20.60 22.04
N GLY A 61 6.46 -19.30 21.80
CA GLY A 61 7.29 -18.55 20.86
C GLY A 61 6.77 -18.61 19.42
N ALA A 62 7.49 -18.02 18.47
CA ALA A 62 7.12 -18.10 17.06
C ALA A 62 7.03 -19.57 16.65
N VAL A 63 5.87 -20.00 16.12
CA VAL A 63 5.79 -21.26 15.41
C VAL A 63 6.74 -21.11 14.23
N TYR A 64 7.84 -21.87 14.22
CA TYR A 64 8.72 -21.90 13.07
C TYR A 64 7.89 -22.42 11.90
N GLU A 65 7.56 -21.53 10.97
CA GLU A 65 6.95 -21.93 9.72
C GLU A 65 7.92 -22.90 9.04
N VAL A 66 7.41 -24.04 8.59
CA VAL A 66 8.12 -24.86 7.61
C VAL A 66 8.29 -23.96 6.39
N ARG A 67 9.49 -23.36 6.28
CA ARG A 67 9.82 -22.51 5.16
C ARG A 67 10.08 -23.39 3.96
N GLU A 68 9.03 -23.58 3.17
CA GLU A 68 9.15 -24.16 1.85
C GLU A 68 10.00 -23.24 0.97
N GLU A 69 11.14 -23.75 0.52
CA GLU A 69 11.95 -23.08 -0.48
C GLU A 69 11.41 -23.43 -1.87
N ARG A 70 11.23 -22.42 -2.72
CA ARG A 70 10.78 -22.63 -4.10
C ARG A 70 11.98 -22.91 -4.98
N ASP A 71 11.86 -23.89 -5.86
CA ASP A 71 12.86 -24.07 -6.91
C ASP A 71 12.83 -22.84 -7.83
N PRO A 72 13.98 -22.18 -8.05
CA PRO A 72 14.04 -21.03 -8.94
C PRO A 72 13.75 -21.49 -10.37
N VAL A 73 12.87 -20.77 -11.05
CA VAL A 73 12.61 -20.98 -12.48
C VAL A 73 13.76 -20.35 -13.26
N GLU A 74 14.43 -21.14 -14.10
CA GLU A 74 15.47 -20.64 -14.98
C GLU A 74 14.87 -19.67 -15.99
N LEU A 75 15.36 -18.43 -15.95
CA LEU A 75 14.99 -17.37 -16.89
C LEU A 75 16.12 -17.22 -17.92
N PRO A 76 15.81 -16.94 -19.20
CA PRO A 76 16.82 -16.64 -20.19
C PRO A 76 17.61 -15.37 -19.80
N GLU A 77 18.90 -15.32 -20.11
CA GLU A 77 19.80 -14.20 -19.72
C GLU A 77 19.33 -12.84 -20.24
N GLY A 78 18.59 -12.80 -21.35
CA GLY A 78 17.99 -11.59 -21.92
C GLY A 78 16.69 -11.13 -21.27
N GLY A 79 16.20 -11.84 -20.25
CA GLY A 79 14.89 -11.62 -19.65
C GLY A 79 13.73 -12.06 -20.54
N LEU A 80 12.51 -11.92 -20.03
CA LEU A 80 11.27 -12.21 -20.76
C LEU A 80 10.49 -10.92 -20.99
N ARG A 81 10.01 -10.71 -22.22
CA ARG A 81 9.05 -9.65 -22.53
C ARG A 81 7.68 -10.03 -21.95
N PRO A 82 6.77 -9.05 -21.73
CA PRO A 82 5.47 -9.34 -21.12
C PRO A 82 4.64 -10.42 -21.82
N HIS A 83 4.74 -10.55 -23.15
CA HIS A 83 4.05 -11.59 -23.91
C HIS A 83 4.76 -12.96 -23.89
N GLU A 84 5.98 -13.03 -23.38
CA GLU A 84 6.79 -14.24 -23.24
C GLU A 84 6.67 -14.82 -21.81
N MET A 85 6.06 -14.08 -20.88
CA MET A 85 5.80 -14.53 -19.52
C MET A 85 4.58 -15.46 -19.51
N GLN A 86 4.82 -16.77 -19.35
CA GLN A 86 3.75 -17.75 -19.17
C GLN A 86 2.99 -17.48 -17.85
N GLY A 87 1.70 -17.81 -17.82
CA GLY A 87 0.89 -17.69 -16.61
C GLY A 87 0.73 -16.26 -16.07
N TYR A 88 0.81 -15.24 -16.94
CA TYR A 88 0.79 -13.81 -16.53
C TYR A 88 1.91 -13.44 -15.55
N GLY A 89 3.07 -14.10 -15.67
CA GLY A 89 4.20 -13.91 -14.75
C GLY A 89 4.17 -14.82 -13.52
N ASN A 90 3.17 -15.70 -13.41
CA ASN A 90 3.19 -16.79 -12.46
C ASN A 90 3.86 -18.02 -13.09
N PHE A 91 5.19 -18.04 -13.08
CA PHE A 91 5.95 -19.25 -13.37
C PHE A 91 5.69 -20.22 -12.22
N GLY A 92 4.83 -21.22 -12.45
CA GLY A 92 4.43 -22.19 -11.44
C GLY A 92 5.66 -22.78 -10.77
N SER A 93 5.95 -22.33 -9.55
CA SER A 93 7.10 -22.78 -8.78
C SER A 93 6.68 -23.97 -7.93
N THR A 94 7.41 -25.07 -8.05
CA THR A 94 7.22 -26.24 -7.20
C THR A 94 8.03 -26.07 -5.91
N THR A 95 7.57 -26.71 -4.84
CA THR A 95 8.34 -26.82 -3.61
C THR A 95 9.58 -27.66 -3.88
N SER A 96 10.75 -27.17 -3.44
CA SER A 96 12.02 -27.87 -3.65
C SER A 96 12.06 -29.19 -2.89
N ALA A 97 12.64 -30.22 -3.50
CA ALA A 97 12.97 -31.47 -2.82
C ALA A 97 14.14 -31.32 -1.82
N HIS A 98 14.98 -30.29 -2.00
CA HIS A 98 16.19 -30.04 -1.21
C HIS A 98 16.27 -28.57 -0.76
N PRO A 99 15.36 -28.10 0.11
CA PRO A 99 15.21 -26.69 0.43
C PRO A 99 16.45 -26.06 1.10
N GLU A 100 17.19 -26.84 1.90
CA GLU A 100 18.40 -26.37 2.57
C GLU A 100 19.55 -26.11 1.59
N GLU A 101 19.70 -26.94 0.56
CA GLU A 101 20.72 -26.76 -0.47
C GLU A 101 20.42 -25.55 -1.36
N VAL A 102 19.15 -25.39 -1.77
CA VAL A 102 18.69 -24.23 -2.54
C VAL A 102 18.92 -22.93 -1.75
N ARG A 103 18.62 -22.94 -0.45
CA ARG A 103 18.89 -21.82 0.45
C ARG A 103 20.39 -21.52 0.54
N ALA A 104 21.20 -22.53 0.82
CA ALA A 104 22.65 -22.39 0.93
C ALA A 104 23.26 -21.82 -0.36
N ASN A 105 22.81 -22.28 -1.53
CA ASN A 105 23.28 -21.77 -2.82
C ASN A 105 22.88 -20.31 -3.06
N ARG A 106 21.64 -19.92 -2.70
CA ARG A 106 21.18 -18.53 -2.76
C ARG A 106 22.01 -17.62 -1.84
N GLU A 107 22.30 -18.08 -0.64
CA GLU A 107 23.03 -17.33 0.38
C GLU A 107 24.54 -17.34 0.17
N ALA A 108 25.10 -18.32 -0.55
CA ALA A 108 26.54 -18.44 -0.82
C ALA A 108 27.11 -17.23 -1.57
N GLY A 109 26.29 -16.54 -2.37
CA GLY A 109 26.66 -15.29 -3.05
C GLY A 109 26.45 -14.01 -2.23
N HIS A 110 25.79 -14.09 -1.08
CA HIS A 110 25.43 -12.92 -0.27
C HIS A 110 26.59 -12.48 0.62
N LYS A 111 27.32 -11.44 0.21
CA LYS A 111 28.23 -10.74 1.12
C LYS A 111 27.40 -9.91 2.09
N ARG A 112 27.51 -10.19 3.39
CA ARG A 112 26.91 -9.32 4.42
C ARG A 112 27.43 -7.90 4.22
N PRO A 113 26.57 -6.88 4.21
CA PRO A 113 27.05 -5.50 4.20
C PRO A 113 27.86 -5.26 5.48
N GLU A 114 29.12 -4.83 5.31
CA GLU A 114 29.95 -4.38 6.43
C GLU A 114 29.39 -3.06 6.94
N GLY A 115 28.66 -3.12 8.06
CA GLY A 115 28.02 -1.96 8.67
C GLY A 115 27.57 -2.27 10.10
N PRO A 116 27.17 -1.25 10.88
CA PRO A 116 26.57 -1.48 12.18
C PRO A 116 25.43 -2.49 12.04
N GLY A 117 25.42 -3.53 12.88
CA GLY A 117 24.44 -4.60 12.80
C GLY A 117 23.00 -4.07 12.82
N PRO A 118 22.01 -4.85 12.35
CA PRO A 118 20.63 -4.41 12.26
C PRO A 118 20.19 -3.77 13.57
N HIS A 119 19.63 -2.57 13.48
CA HIS A 119 19.12 -1.87 14.66
C HIS A 119 18.14 -2.81 15.39
N PRO A 120 18.22 -2.89 16.74
CA PRO A 120 17.29 -3.69 17.51
C PRO A 120 15.86 -3.30 17.10
N GLN A 121 15.09 -4.26 16.60
CA GLN A 121 13.69 -4.00 16.28
C GLN A 121 12.99 -3.56 17.57
N PRO A 122 12.19 -2.47 17.56
CA PRO A 122 11.43 -2.06 18.72
C PRO A 122 10.56 -3.21 19.23
N GLY A 123 10.77 -3.65 20.47
CA GLY A 123 10.06 -4.81 21.06
C GLY A 123 10.81 -6.14 21.00
N ALA A 124 12.00 -6.21 20.41
CA ALA A 124 12.79 -7.43 20.41
C ALA A 124 13.32 -7.77 21.84
N PRO A 125 13.32 -9.05 22.26
CA PRO A 125 13.88 -9.47 23.53
C PRO A 125 15.35 -9.04 23.70
N PRO A 126 15.81 -8.76 24.94
CA PRO A 126 17.20 -8.42 25.20
C PRO A 126 18.12 -9.55 24.70
N GLY A 127 19.08 -9.22 23.84
CA GLY A 127 20.05 -10.18 23.27
C GLY A 127 19.75 -10.66 21.84
N SER A 128 18.61 -10.29 21.26
CA SER A 128 18.21 -10.64 19.87
C SER A 128 19.17 -10.20 18.77
N GLY A 129 20.06 -9.22 19.03
CA GLY A 129 21.12 -8.78 18.11
C GLY A 129 22.51 -9.38 18.38
N ARG A 130 22.66 -10.27 19.38
CA ARG A 130 23.96 -10.80 19.82
C ARG A 130 23.91 -12.32 19.93
N GLY A 131 24.04 -13.01 18.79
CA GLY A 131 24.54 -14.40 18.76
C GLY A 131 23.51 -15.53 18.67
N ALA A 132 22.77 -15.61 17.57
CA ALA A 132 21.99 -16.82 17.22
C ALA A 132 22.64 -17.61 16.05
N HIS A 133 23.96 -17.72 16.04
CA HIS A 133 24.70 -18.58 15.12
C HIS A 133 25.77 -19.35 15.90
N SER A 134 25.39 -20.51 16.41
CA SER A 134 26.27 -21.64 16.75
C SER A 134 25.54 -22.91 16.36
#